data_AF-A0A2V4UT74-F1
#
_entry.id   AF-A0A2V4UT74-F1
#
_cell.length_a   1.000
_cell.length_b   1.000
_cell.length_c   1.000
_cell.angle_alpha   90.00
_cell.angle_beta   90.00
_cell.angle_gamma   90.00
#
_symmetry.space_group_name_H-M   'P 1'
#
loop_
_entity.id
_entity.type
_entity.pdbx_description
1 polymer ?
#
loop_
_entity_poly.entity_id
_entity_poly.type
_entity_poly.pdbx_seq_one_letter_code
_entity_poly.pdbx_strand_id
1 'polypeptide(L)'
;MHACGHDGHTSVLLGTAKHLSQHKEFNGTIYFIFQPAEEVLCVAKAMIDDGLFDKFPMDAVYGLHNWPGLPVGEIAVNNGTIRHSCSHATFRG
;
A
#
# COMPACT_ATOMS: atom_id res chain seq x y z
N MET A 1 2.57 -6.10 19.92
CA MET A 1 1.15 -5.85 19.61
C MET A 1 1.07 -5.20 18.23
N HIS A 2 0.01 -5.44 17.44
CA HIS A 2 -0.23 -4.75 16.17
C HIS A 2 -1.06 -3.47 16.39
N ALA A 3 -0.49 -2.49 17.10
CA ALA A 3 -1.23 -1.28 17.50
C ALA A 3 -1.68 -0.40 16.32
N CYS A 4 -0.94 -0.44 15.22
CA CYS A 4 -1.22 0.33 14.01
C CYS A 4 -2.09 -0.45 12.99
N GLY A 5 -2.50 -1.68 13.33
CA GLY A 5 -3.39 -2.51 12.49
C GLY A 5 -2.74 -3.13 11.25
N HIS A 6 -1.41 -3.34 11.27
CA HIS A 6 -0.67 -3.95 10.16
C HIS A 6 -1.07 -5.41 9.87
N ASP A 7 -1.57 -6.12 10.88
CA ASP A 7 -2.24 -7.41 10.74
C ASP A 7 -3.52 -7.30 9.88
N GLY A 8 -4.32 -6.26 10.14
CA GLY A 8 -5.48 -5.91 9.33
C GLY A 8 -5.11 -5.57 7.88
N HIS A 9 -4.11 -4.71 7.67
CA HIS A 9 -3.67 -4.35 6.31
C HIS A 9 -3.18 -5.56 5.51
N THR A 10 -2.37 -6.41 6.14
CA THR A 10 -1.87 -7.65 5.51
C THR A 10 -3.02 -8.58 5.14
N SER A 11 -3.99 -8.75 6.05
CA SER A 11 -5.17 -9.59 5.82
C SER A 11 -6.03 -9.09 4.67
N VAL A 12 -6.27 -7.77 4.60
CA VAL A 12 -7.00 -7.13 3.49
C VAL A 12 -6.27 -7.35 2.17
N LEU A 13 -4.97 -7.09 2.10
CA LEU A 13 -4.20 -7.23 0.86
C LEU A 13 -4.19 -8.68 0.35
N LEU A 14 -4.06 -9.67 1.25
CA LEU A 14 -4.17 -11.09 0.90
C LEU A 14 -5.58 -11.45 0.39
N GLY A 15 -6.63 -10.92 1.02
CA GLY A 15 -8.02 -11.09 0.57
C GLY A 15 -8.23 -10.52 -0.83
N THR A 16 -7.73 -9.31 -1.08
CA THR A 16 -7.76 -8.66 -2.41
C THR A 16 -6.99 -9.48 -3.45
N ALA A 17 -5.79 -9.96 -3.11
CA ALA A 17 -4.98 -10.79 -4.00
C ALA A 17 -5.71 -12.09 -4.37
N LYS A 18 -6.31 -12.77 -3.38
CA LYS A 18 -7.13 -13.95 -3.60
C LYS A 18 -8.31 -13.64 -4.52
N HIS A 19 -9.06 -12.58 -4.25
CA HIS A 19 -10.23 -12.21 -5.03
C HIS A 19 -9.87 -11.91 -6.50
N LEU A 20 -8.85 -11.07 -6.73
CA LEU A 20 -8.42 -10.68 -8.08
C LEU A 20 -7.75 -11.84 -8.84
N SER A 21 -7.11 -12.78 -8.14
CA SER A 21 -6.58 -13.99 -8.79
C SER A 21 -7.68 -14.89 -9.36
N GLN A 22 -8.89 -14.82 -8.79
CA GLN A 22 -10.08 -15.55 -9.22
C GLN A 22 -10.93 -14.76 -10.21
N HIS A 23 -10.89 -13.42 -10.15
CA HIS A 23 -11.68 -12.50 -10.96
C HIS A 23 -10.74 -11.58 -11.74
N LYS A 24 -10.20 -12.09 -12.85
CA LYS A 24 -9.19 -11.41 -13.67
C LYS A 24 -9.80 -10.45 -14.69
N GLU A 25 -10.82 -9.69 -14.28
CA GLU A 25 -11.53 -8.73 -15.13
C GLU A 25 -10.80 -7.38 -15.18
N PHE A 26 -9.50 -7.41 -15.49
CA PHE A 26 -8.68 -6.22 -15.64
C PHE A 26 -7.63 -6.42 -16.74
N ASN A 27 -7.25 -5.33 -17.38
CA ASN A 27 -6.18 -5.32 -18.36
C ASN A 27 -4.88 -4.88 -17.70
N GLY A 28 -3.84 -5.71 -17.79
CA GLY A 28 -2.51 -5.39 -17.25
C GLY A 28 -2.08 -6.32 -16.13
N THR A 29 -1.14 -5.85 -15.30
CA THR A 29 -0.54 -6.62 -14.20
C THR A 29 -0.77 -5.90 -12.88
N ILE A 30 -1.18 -6.63 -11.86
CA ILE A 30 -1.31 -6.13 -10.50
C ILE A 30 -0.21 -6.77 -9.65
N TYR A 31 0.64 -5.93 -9.05
CA TYR A 31 1.67 -6.34 -8.11
C TYR A 31 1.20 -6.08 -6.68
N PHE A 32 1.37 -7.07 -5.80
CA PHE A 32 1.03 -6.96 -4.38
C PHE A 32 2.30 -6.74 -3.56
N ILE A 33 2.39 -5.60 -2.88
CA ILE A 33 3.59 -5.19 -2.14
C ILE A 33 3.33 -5.31 -0.64
N PHE A 34 4.01 -6.24 0.02
CA PHE A 34 4.01 -6.37 1.48
C PHE A 34 5.25 -5.68 2.04
N GLN A 35 5.15 -4.37 2.27
CA GLN A 35 6.28 -3.59 2.80
C GLN A 35 6.60 -4.01 4.24
N PRO A 36 7.85 -4.41 4.54
CA PRO A 36 8.26 -4.71 5.91
C PRO A 36 8.52 -3.43 6.70
N ALA A 37 8.49 -3.55 8.04
CA ALA A 37 9.05 -2.58 8.99
C ALA A 37 8.64 -1.11 8.76
N GLU A 38 7.38 -0.89 8.42
CA GLU A 38 6.81 0.44 8.16
C GLU A 38 7.05 1.43 9.33
N GLU A 39 6.88 0.94 10.57
CA GLU A 39 7.05 1.72 11.81
C GLU A 39 8.47 2.28 12.01
N VAL A 40 9.47 1.68 11.35
CA VAL A 40 10.89 2.03 11.52
C VAL A 40 11.30 3.17 10.57
N LEU A 41 10.37 3.64 9.74
CA LEU A 41 10.55 4.69 8.73
C LEU A 41 11.54 4.27 7.62
N CYS A 42 11.40 4.86 6.43
CA CYS A 42 12.32 4.70 5.29
C CYS A 42 12.47 3.30 4.67
N VAL A 43 11.76 2.28 5.11
CA VAL A 43 11.88 0.92 4.51
C VAL A 43 11.34 0.86 3.09
N ALA A 44 10.37 1.71 2.76
CA ALA A 44 9.95 1.93 1.37
C ALA A 44 11.12 2.36 0.48
N LYS A 45 12.00 3.24 0.98
CA LYS A 45 13.21 3.66 0.25
C LYS A 45 14.17 2.49 0.04
N ALA A 46 14.34 1.61 1.03
CA ALA A 46 15.18 0.42 0.86
C ALA A 46 14.64 -0.52 -0.23
N MET A 47 13.32 -0.69 -0.35
CA MET A 47 12.72 -1.46 -1.45
C MET A 47 12.95 -0.77 -2.81
N ILE A 48 12.81 0.56 -2.86
CA ILE A 48 13.08 1.34 -4.07
C ILE A 48 14.55 1.23 -4.49
N ASP A 49 15.48 1.37 -3.54
CA ASP A 49 16.92 1.26 -3.76
C ASP A 49 17.32 -0.17 -4.19
N ASP A 50 16.57 -1.20 -3.79
CA ASP A 50 16.68 -2.58 -4.31
C ASP A 50 15.96 -2.76 -5.67
N GLY A 51 15.59 -1.68 -6.35
CA GLY A 51 15.04 -1.72 -7.71
C GLY A 51 13.61 -2.23 -7.78
N LEU A 52 12.77 -1.97 -6.76
CA LEU A 52 11.35 -2.36 -6.76
C LEU A 52 10.65 -2.01 -8.08
N PHE A 53 10.84 -0.79 -8.60
CA PHE A 53 10.19 -0.32 -9.81
C PHE A 53 10.85 -0.84 -11.10
N ASP A 54 12.11 -1.23 -11.05
CA ASP A 54 12.80 -1.84 -12.20
C ASP A 54 12.41 -3.31 -12.35
N LYS A 55 12.31 -4.03 -11.23
CA LYS A 55 11.90 -5.45 -11.15
C LYS A 55 10.41 -5.63 -11.42
N PHE A 56 9.59 -4.65 -11.00
CA PHE A 56 8.14 -4.68 -11.09
C PHE A 56 7.62 -3.33 -11.64
N PRO A 57 7.54 -3.18 -12.98
CA PRO A 57 7.11 -1.92 -13.59
C PRO A 57 5.64 -1.64 -13.26
N MET A 58 5.38 -0.49 -12.66
CA MET A 58 4.05 -0.07 -12.18
C MET A 58 3.72 1.34 -12.65
N ASP A 59 2.55 1.53 -13.26
CA ASP A 59 2.06 2.86 -13.65
C ASP A 59 1.53 3.66 -12.45
N ALA A 60 1.06 2.97 -11.41
CA ALA A 60 0.53 3.56 -10.18
C ALA A 60 0.69 2.59 -9.00
N VAL A 61 0.80 3.14 -7.79
CA VAL A 61 0.84 2.39 -6.53
C VAL A 61 -0.23 2.93 -5.59
N TYR A 62 -1.01 2.02 -4.99
CA TYR A 62 -2.07 2.35 -4.04
C TYR A 62 -1.76 1.72 -2.68
N GLY A 63 -2.03 2.46 -1.62
CA GLY A 63 -1.93 1.99 -0.23
C GLY A 63 -3.18 2.39 0.55
N LEU A 64 -3.43 1.70 1.66
CA LEU A 64 -4.52 2.00 2.57
C LEU A 64 -4.02 1.95 4.01
N HIS A 65 -4.78 2.57 4.90
CA HIS A 65 -4.60 2.43 6.33
C HIS A 65 -5.95 2.40 7.01
N ASN A 66 -6.00 1.87 8.23
CA ASN A 66 -7.23 1.94 9.02
C ASN A 66 -7.37 3.36 9.59
N TRP A 67 -8.62 3.80 9.75
CA TRP A 67 -8.93 5.06 10.42
C TRP A 67 -9.98 4.77 11.50
N PRO A 68 -9.59 4.63 12.79
CA PRO A 68 -10.50 4.19 13.85
C PRO A 68 -11.76 5.05 14.05
N GLY A 69 -11.70 6.34 13.70
CA GLY A 69 -12.84 7.26 13.73
C GLY A 69 -13.70 7.31 12.46
N LEU A 70 -13.39 6.54 11.41
CA LEU A 70 -14.18 6.48 10.18
C LEU A 70 -15.13 5.26 10.25
N PRO A 71 -16.44 5.41 9.94
CA PRO A 71 -17.36 4.28 9.94
C PRO A 71 -16.95 3.15 8.99
N VAL A 72 -17.30 1.91 9.35
CA VAL A 72 -17.09 0.75 8.47
C VAL A 72 -17.89 0.92 7.18
N GLY A 73 -17.25 0.66 6.05
CA GLY A 73 -17.84 0.82 4.72
C GLY A 73 -17.57 2.18 4.09
N GLU A 74 -16.98 3.12 4.83
CA GLU A 74 -16.54 4.41 4.30
C GLU A 74 -15.04 4.39 3.95
N ILE A 75 -14.69 5.09 2.87
CA ILE A 75 -13.32 5.27 2.42
C ILE A 75 -13.07 6.77 2.26
N ALA A 76 -12.09 7.30 2.98
CA ALA A 76 -11.63 8.68 2.82
C ALA A 76 -10.53 8.75 1.75
N VAL A 77 -10.66 9.68 0.80
CA VAL A 77 -9.67 9.95 -0.24
C VAL A 77 -9.30 11.43 -0.19
N ASN A 78 -8.02 11.74 -0.35
CA ASN A 78 -7.51 13.11 -0.41
C ASN A 78 -6.59 13.25 -1.63
N ASN A 79 -6.75 14.33 -2.38
CA ASN A 79 -5.92 14.65 -3.55
C ASN A 79 -4.56 15.28 -3.18
N GLY A 80 -4.32 15.55 -1.90
CA GLY A 80 -3.07 16.03 -1.33
C GLY A 80 -2.35 14.97 -0.51
N THR A 81 -1.26 15.36 0.14
CA THR A 81 -0.45 14.45 0.95
C THR A 81 -1.21 13.98 2.19
N ILE A 82 -1.54 12.69 2.25
CA ILE A 82 -1.96 12.03 3.49
C ILE A 82 -0.70 11.48 4.16
N ARG A 83 -0.40 11.98 5.35
CA ARG A 83 0.75 11.53 6.14
C ARG A 83 0.34 10.36 7.01
N HIS A 84 0.82 9.14 6.73
CA HIS A 84 0.64 8.02 7.65
C HIS A 84 1.97 7.41 8.15
N SER A 85 3.12 7.68 7.51
CA SER A 85 4.44 7.42 8.13
C SER A 85 5.68 8.07 7.51
N CYS A 86 5.59 8.98 6.51
CA CYS A 86 6.82 9.64 6.05
C CYS A 86 6.64 11.11 5.65
N SER A 87 7.54 11.95 6.19
CA SER A 87 7.86 13.28 5.70
C SER A 87 8.75 13.13 4.46
N HIS A 88 8.29 13.66 3.33
CA HIS A 88 9.05 13.92 2.10
C HIS A 88 9.56 12.69 1.29
N ALA A 89 8.68 12.15 0.45
CA ALA A 89 9.09 11.50 -0.80
C ALA A 89 8.40 12.24 -1.95
N THR A 90 9.19 12.83 -2.84
CA THR A 90 8.69 13.52 -4.03
C THR A 90 8.61 12.50 -5.17
N PHE A 91 7.42 12.04 -5.51
CA PHE A 91 7.19 11.36 -6.78
C PHE A 91 7.09 12.44 -7.86
N ARG A 92 8.08 12.48 -8.76
CA ARG A 92 8.00 13.26 -9.99
C ARG A 92 7.39 12.34 -11.06
N GLY A 93 6.20 12.71 -11.53
CA GLY A 93 5.70 12.27 -12.84
C GLY A 93 6.39 13.02 -13.96
#